data_AF-A0A1R4IGK9-F1
#
_entry.id   AF-A0A1R4IGK9-F1
#
_cell.length_a   1.000
_cell.length_b   1.000
_cell.length_c   1.000
_cell.angle_alpha   90.00
_cell.angle_beta   90.00
_cell.angle_gamma   90.00
#
_symmetry.space_group_name_H-M   'P 1'
#
loop_
_entity.id
_entity.type
_entity.pdbx_description
1 polymer ?
#
loop_
_entity_poly.entity_id
_entity_poly.type
_entity_poly.pdbx_seq_one_letter_code
_entity_poly.pdbx_strand_id
1 'polypeptide(L)'
;MEIVLSKILSQIQHQEDKLSSQMMQTGEEAYQMTLFLNEMLGSIKAKVLQDSFAGEQQEIDFFKNIKPQILGKLIYYNKPVG
;
A
#
# COMPACT_ATOMS: atom_id res chain seq x y z
N MET A 1 -0.70 11.98 -14.09
CA MET A 1 -0.48 11.39 -12.75
C MET A 1 0.86 10.67 -12.71
N GLU A 2 1.60 10.72 -11.59
CA GLU A 2 2.81 9.90 -11.40
C GLU A 2 2.64 9.03 -10.14
N ILE A 3 2.62 7.71 -10.32
CA ILE A 3 2.62 6.72 -9.24
C ILE A 3 3.94 5.96 -9.37
N VAL A 4 4.79 6.05 -8.34
CA VAL A 4 6.12 5.43 -8.36
C VAL A 4 6.18 4.34 -7.29
N LEU A 5 6.50 3.12 -7.72
CA LEU A 5 6.57 1.96 -6.82
C LEU A 5 7.51 2.18 -5.64
N SER A 6 8.72 2.72 -5.89
CA SER A 6 9.71 2.96 -4.83
C SER A 6 9.19 3.92 -3.75
N LYS A 7 8.40 4.93 -4.13
CA LYS A 7 7.77 5.87 -3.20
C LYS A 7 6.72 5.17 -2.34
N ILE A 8 5.91 4.31 -2.95
CA ILE A 8 4.90 3.51 -2.22
C ILE A 8 5.58 2.57 -1.23
N LEU A 9 6.60 1.83 -1.67
CA LEU A 9 7.35 0.91 -0.81
C LEU A 9 8.03 1.65 0.34
N SER A 10 8.60 2.82 0.08
CA SER A 10 9.19 3.66 1.13
C SER A 10 8.16 4.14 2.16
N GLN A 11 6.95 4.52 1.73
CA GLN A 11 5.87 4.89 2.64
C GLN A 11 5.38 3.72 3.49
N ILE A 12 5.26 2.53 2.88
CA ILE A 12 4.91 1.29 3.60
C ILE A 12 5.99 0.98 4.64
N GLN A 13 7.26 0.94 4.25
CA GLN A 13 8.37 0.65 5.16
C GLN A 13 8.43 1.64 6.33
N HIS A 14 8.27 2.95 6.05
CA HIS A 14 8.25 3.95 7.11
C HIS A 14 7.11 3.67 8.11
N GLN A 15 5.90 3.32 7.63
CA GLN A 15 4.79 3.03 8.54
C GLN A 15 5.06 1.75 9.34
N GLU A 16 5.65 0.72 8.74
CA GLU A 16 6.07 -0.51 9.42
C GLU A 16 7.08 -0.19 10.55
N ASP A 17 8.12 0.59 10.26
CA ASP A 17 9.13 1.00 11.24
C ASP A 17 8.53 1.82 12.38
N LYS A 18 7.58 2.72 12.04
CA LYS A 18 6.87 3.56 13.02
C LYS A 18 6.06 2.69 13.99
N LEU A 19 5.28 1.73 13.49
CA LEU A 19 4.46 0.88 14.35
C LEU A 19 5.33 -0.05 15.20
N SER A 20 6.39 -0.62 14.62
CA SER A 20 7.34 -1.47 15.36
C SER A 20 8.01 -0.73 16.53
N SER A 21 8.27 0.58 16.37
CA SER A 21 8.82 1.41 17.44
C SER A 21 7.86 1.67 18.62
N GLN A 22 6.56 1.41 18.44
CA GLN A 22 5.52 1.70 19.43
C GLN A 22 5.28 0.54 20.41
N MET A 23 6.03 -0.57 20.31
CA MET A 23 5.90 -1.76 21.19
C MET A 23 4.46 -2.30 21.25
N MET A 24 3.74 -2.22 20.13
CA MET A 24 2.37 -2.71 20.02
C MET A 24 2.34 -4.25 20.03
N GLN A 25 1.18 -4.81 20.38
CA GLN A 25 0.97 -6.25 20.15
C GLN A 25 0.91 -6.53 18.65
N THR A 26 1.43 -7.67 18.21
CA THR A 26 1.50 -8.04 16.78
C THR A 26 0.14 -7.94 16.06
N GLY A 27 -0.95 -8.31 16.74
CA GLY A 27 -2.30 -8.19 16.17
C GLY A 27 -2.75 -6.73 15.98
N GLU A 28 -2.35 -5.83 16.88
CA GLU A 28 -2.64 -4.40 16.78
C GLU A 28 -1.81 -3.75 15.67
N GLU A 29 -0.52 -4.10 15.55
CA GLU A 29 0.32 -3.66 14.42
C GLU A 29 -0.28 -4.08 13.07
N ALA A 30 -0.69 -5.35 12.96
CA ALA A 30 -1.30 -5.86 11.74
C ALA A 30 -2.60 -5.13 11.39
N TYR A 31 -3.45 -4.86 12.39
CA TYR A 31 -4.67 -4.07 12.20
C TYR A 31 -4.37 -2.64 11.71
N GLN A 32 -3.42 -1.95 12.34
CA GLN A 32 -3.02 -0.60 11.94
C GLN A 32 -2.44 -0.57 10.53
N MET A 33 -1.62 -1.55 10.17
CA MET A 33 -1.10 -1.69 8.80
C MET A 33 -2.22 -1.94 7.78
N THR A 34 -3.21 -2.77 8.12
CA THR A 34 -4.38 -2.99 7.26
C THR A 34 -5.16 -1.69 7.02
N LEU A 35 -5.38 -0.86 8.06
CA LEU A 35 -6.04 0.44 7.89
C LEU A 35 -5.25 1.36 6.96
N PHE A 36 -3.94 1.50 7.20
CA PHE A 36 -3.05 2.32 6.40
C PHE A 36 -3.00 1.90 4.92
N LEU A 37 -2.86 0.60 4.65
CA LEU A 37 -2.81 0.07 3.29
C LEU A 37 -4.15 0.26 2.54
N ASN A 38 -5.28 0.13 3.23
CA ASN A 38 -6.60 0.40 2.65
C ASN A 38 -6.76 1.89 2.31
N GLU A 39 -6.34 2.79 3.18
CA GLU A 39 -6.37 4.25 2.92
C GLU A 39 -5.47 4.63 1.74
N MET A 40 -4.27 4.04 1.67
CA MET A 40 -3.35 4.23 0.55
C MET A 40 -3.98 3.76 -0.78
N LEU A 41 -4.58 2.57 -0.80
CA LEU A 41 -5.29 2.06 -1.98
C LEU A 41 -6.45 2.96 -2.38
N GLY A 42 -7.23 3.46 -1.42
CA GLY A 42 -8.31 4.41 -1.66
C GLY A 42 -7.83 5.70 -2.32
N SER A 43 -6.75 6.28 -1.78
CA SER A 43 -6.13 7.49 -2.31
C SER A 43 -5.57 7.31 -3.72
N ILE A 44 -4.92 6.17 -3.98
CA ILE A 44 -4.41 5.82 -5.30
C ILE A 44 -5.56 5.63 -6.29
N LYS A 45 -6.61 4.92 -5.90
CA LYS A 45 -7.81 4.71 -6.73
C LYS A 45 -8.45 6.05 -7.11
N ALA A 46 -8.57 6.97 -6.16
CA ALA A 46 -9.11 8.31 -6.44
C ALA A 46 -8.26 9.06 -7.48
N LYS A 47 -6.93 9.03 -7.35
CA LYS A 47 -6.02 9.65 -8.33
C LYS A 47 -6.13 9.03 -9.72
N VAL A 48 -6.17 7.70 -9.81
CA VAL A 48 -6.33 6.99 -11.09
C VAL A 48 -7.63 7.40 -11.79
N LEU A 49 -8.72 7.51 -11.04
CA LEU A 49 -10.03 7.90 -11.57
C LEU A 49 -10.11 9.39 -11.97
N GLN A 50 -9.34 10.25 -11.31
CA GLN A 50 -9.36 11.69 -11.57
C GLN A 50 -8.44 12.12 -12.72
N ASP A 51 -7.19 11.62 -12.74
CA ASP A 51 -6.12 12.19 -13.55
C ASP A 51 -5.79 11.37 -14.81
N SER A 52 -6.41 10.20 -14.98
CA SER A 52 -6.05 9.18 -15.99
C SER A 52 -4.56 8.78 -15.95
N PHE A 53 -4.21 7.69 -16.63
CA PHE A 53 -2.80 7.35 -16.84
C PHE A 53 -2.20 8.26 -17.91
N ALA A 54 -0.92 8.60 -17.76
CA ALA A 54 -0.16 9.38 -18.75
C ALA A 54 0.03 8.63 -20.07
N GLY A 55 -0.12 7.30 -20.05
CA GLY A 55 -0.07 6.43 -21.23
C GLY A 55 -0.13 4.96 -20.87
N GLU A 56 -0.25 4.12 -21.90
CA GLU A 56 -0.41 2.66 -21.76
C GLU A 56 0.70 2.01 -20.93
N GLN A 57 1.96 2.43 -21.11
CA GLN A 57 3.08 1.86 -20.36
C GLN A 57 2.95 2.10 -18.84
N GLN A 58 2.42 3.26 -18.45
CA GLN A 58 2.19 3.57 -17.03
C GLN A 58 1.00 2.77 -16.48
N GLU A 59 -0.04 2.59 -17.27
CA GLU A 59 -1.19 1.76 -16.90
C GLU A 59 -0.76 0.29 -16.70
N ILE A 60 0.02 -0.24 -17.63
CA ILE A 60 0.59 -1.60 -17.53
C ILE A 60 1.43 -1.74 -16.28
N ASP A 61 2.34 -0.80 -16.02
CA ASP A 61 3.19 -0.83 -14.83
C ASP A 61 2.35 -0.75 -13.54
N PHE A 62 1.34 0.12 -13.51
CA PHE A 62 0.44 0.23 -12.38
C PHE A 62 -0.28 -1.10 -12.07
N PHE A 63 -0.90 -1.72 -13.07
CA PHE A 63 -1.69 -2.93 -12.86
C PHE A 63 -0.85 -4.19 -12.67
N LYS A 64 0.32 -4.29 -13.31
CA LYS A 64 1.19 -5.49 -13.21
C LYS A 64 2.18 -5.44 -12.05
N ASN A 65 2.66 -4.25 -11.68
CA ASN A 65 3.74 -4.11 -10.70
C ASN A 65 3.29 -3.38 -9.44
N ILE A 66 2.63 -2.22 -9.56
CA ILE A 66 2.35 -1.37 -8.39
C ILE A 66 1.19 -1.92 -7.54
N LYS A 67 0.03 -2.09 -8.15
CA LYS A 67 -1.19 -2.55 -7.45
C LYS A 67 -0.99 -3.91 -6.77
N PRO A 68 -0.35 -4.92 -7.39
CA PRO A 68 -0.11 -6.21 -6.74
C PRO A 68 0.78 -6.12 -5.49
N GLN A 69 1.75 -5.21 -5.43
CA GLN A 69 2.65 -5.07 -4.28
C GLN A 69 1.90 -4.60 -3.02
N ILE A 70 1.03 -3.60 -3.18
CA ILE A 70 0.20 -3.09 -2.07
C ILE A 70 -0.80 -4.16 -1.62
N LEU A 71 -1.45 -4.84 -2.57
CA LEU A 71 -2.39 -5.92 -2.25
C LEU A 71 -1.70 -7.12 -1.59
N GLY A 72 -0.47 -7.44 -1.98
CA GLY A 72 0.33 -8.49 -1.35
C GLY A 72 0.62 -8.19 0.13
N LYS A 73 0.99 -6.94 0.43
CA LYS A 73 1.15 -6.48 1.83
C LYS A 73 -0.17 -6.53 2.60
N LEU A 74 -1.28 -6.14 1.97
CA LEU A 74 -2.61 -6.21 2.60
C LEU A 74 -3.01 -7.65 2.94
N ILE A 75 -2.71 -8.61 2.06
CA ILE A 75 -2.93 -10.04 2.32
C ILE A 75 -2.05 -10.52 3.49
N TYR A 76 -0.79 -10.08 3.55
CA TYR A 76 0.12 -10.43 4.63
C TYR A 76 -0.41 -9.98 6.00
N TYR A 77 -0.86 -8.72 6.12
CA TYR A 77 -1.36 -8.17 7.39
C TYR A 77 -2.79 -8.61 7.74
N ASN A 78 -3.62 -8.98 6.76
CA ASN A 78 -4.94 -9.55 7.01
C ASN A 78 -4.94 -11.04 7.36
N LYS A 79 -3.79 -11.73 7.31
CA LYS A 79 -3.75 -13.11 7.78
C LYS A 79 -4.10 -13.15 9.27
N PRO A 80 -5.05 -14.01 9.70
CA PRO A 80 -5.30 -14.22 11.12
C PRO A 80 -4.00 -14.65 11.78
N VAL A 81 -3.52 -13.86 12.74
CA VAL A 81 -2.44 -14.28 13.63
C VAL A 81 -3.07 -15.29 14.59
N GLY A 82 -2.88 -16.57 14.30
CA GLY A 82 -3.29 -17.69 15.16
C GLY A 82 -2.27 -17.96 16.26
#